data_AF-A0A436BVH6-F1
#
_entry.id   AF-A0A436BVH6-F1
#
_cell.length_a   1.000
_cell.length_b   1.000
_cell.length_c   1.000
_cell.angle_alpha   90.00
_cell.angle_beta   90.00
_cell.angle_gamma   90.00
#
_symmetry.space_group_name_H-M   'P 1'
#
loop_
_entity.id
_entity.type
_entity.pdbx_description
1 polymer ?
#
loop_
_entity_poly.entity_id
_entity_poly.type
_entity_poly.pdbx_seq_one_letter_code
_entity_poly.pdbx_strand_id
1 'polypeptide(L)'
;MSHTAPKLNAFPVFMRVEGEAVAIVGGGEEALAKARLIGQSSALLRIVAEHAEPDLLAFVAQAGATHFAAAYEASQLEGAVMVFAASGDEELDRRVAADARRLGIPVNAVDRPELCDFFTPALVNRAPVAIAIGTEGAGPVLAQMLRGRIDRMLSPSLGPLAILAASFRGAAEKLLPRGNARRRFWNDFFAGAPARAAEAGQLSQAHDAAVDLLLSNTPACGHIALVGAGPGAEDLLTLRAHRLLMEADVIVHDALVPEAVVAMGRRDAERLPVGKRKGCHTKSQAEINALLVELGREGKRVVRLKSGDPLVFGRAGEEMAALRDAGIAYEVVPGVTAAFAAAADFELPLTLRGVSSSMVFTTGHDLKGNSLPDWAKLAISGATVAVYMGRSVAAEVAGRLIEAGLSPDTAVAVVENASLANRRRFHGTLADLPSLEARADLSGPVMTIIGDAVAGANFERSEPLAAHRHEGASSSVAEGVQQ
;
A
#
# COMPACT_ATOMS: atom_id res chain seq x y z
N MET A 1 -18.84 -18.22 7.78
CA MET A 1 -18.56 -18.48 6.35
C MET A 1 -17.09 -18.17 6.13
N SER A 2 -16.32 -19.12 5.60
CA SER A 2 -14.89 -18.92 5.34
C SER A 2 -14.73 -17.79 4.33
N HIS A 3 -14.18 -16.65 4.77
CA HIS A 3 -13.76 -15.57 3.88
C HIS A 3 -12.57 -16.04 3.04
N THR A 4 -12.83 -16.82 1.99
CA THR A 4 -11.84 -17.05 0.94
C THR A 4 -11.65 -15.72 0.22
N ALA A 5 -10.48 -15.12 0.35
CA ALA A 5 -10.12 -13.94 -0.42
C ALA A 5 -10.38 -14.21 -1.91
N PRO A 6 -11.04 -13.29 -2.64
CA PRO A 6 -11.28 -13.46 -4.06
C PRO A 6 -9.93 -13.65 -4.78
N LYS A 7 -9.87 -14.66 -5.66
CA LYS A 7 -8.69 -14.95 -6.48
C LYS A 7 -9.00 -14.66 -7.93
N LEU A 8 -7.99 -14.23 -8.68
CA LEU A 8 -8.07 -14.12 -10.12
C LEU A 8 -8.18 -15.52 -10.75
N ASN A 9 -9.07 -15.66 -11.72
CA ASN A 9 -9.23 -16.83 -12.57
C ASN A 9 -8.25 -16.83 -13.76
N ALA A 10 -7.72 -15.67 -14.14
CA ALA A 10 -6.72 -15.53 -15.20
C ALA A 10 -5.41 -14.91 -14.67
N PHE A 11 -4.28 -15.48 -15.08
CA PHE A 11 -2.97 -14.92 -14.75
C PHE A 11 -2.49 -14.00 -15.89
N PRO A 12 -2.24 -12.69 -15.63
CA PRO A 12 -1.84 -11.76 -16.68
C PRO A 12 -0.39 -12.02 -17.12
N VAL A 13 -0.22 -12.29 -18.41
CA VAL A 13 1.09 -12.51 -19.06
C VAL A 13 1.18 -11.75 -20.38
N PHE A 14 2.39 -11.36 -20.78
CA PHE A 14 2.67 -10.91 -22.13
C PHE A 14 3.24 -12.07 -22.94
N MET A 15 2.59 -12.40 -24.07
CA MET A 15 3.06 -13.40 -25.01
C MET A 15 3.97 -12.74 -26.07
N ARG A 16 5.11 -13.37 -26.37
CA ARG A 16 6.00 -12.89 -27.43
C ARG A 16 5.43 -13.31 -28.79
N VAL A 17 5.18 -12.34 -29.65
CA VAL A 17 4.58 -12.54 -30.99
C VAL A 17 5.42 -11.94 -32.13
N GLU A 18 6.60 -11.42 -31.81
CA GLU A 18 7.48 -10.78 -32.80
C GLU A 18 7.91 -11.78 -33.88
N GLY A 19 7.49 -11.51 -35.13
CA GLY A 19 7.77 -12.38 -36.27
C GLY A 19 6.95 -13.68 -36.32
N GLU A 20 6.07 -13.90 -35.34
CA GLU A 20 5.25 -15.11 -35.24
C GLU A 20 3.88 -14.90 -35.89
N ALA A 21 3.28 -15.99 -36.38
CA ALA A 21 1.96 -15.92 -37.01
C ALA A 21 0.83 -15.91 -35.97
N VAL A 22 -0.15 -15.01 -36.17
CA VAL A 22 -1.40 -14.98 -35.41
C VAL A 22 -2.57 -15.15 -36.36
N ALA A 23 -3.34 -16.22 -36.18
CA ALA A 23 -4.49 -16.54 -37.02
C ALA A 23 -5.77 -15.91 -36.47
N ILE A 24 -6.57 -15.32 -37.36
CA ILE A 24 -7.89 -14.77 -37.06
C ILE A 24 -8.86 -15.40 -38.05
N VAL A 25 -9.81 -16.19 -37.56
CA VAL A 25 -10.84 -16.84 -38.38
C VAL A 25 -12.11 -16.02 -38.29
N GLY A 26 -12.55 -15.48 -39.42
CA GLY A 26 -13.71 -14.58 -39.50
C GLY A 26 -13.50 -13.41 -40.45
N GLY A 27 -14.59 -12.97 -41.08
CA GLY A 27 -14.57 -11.95 -42.13
C GLY A 27 -15.22 -10.61 -41.77
N GLY A 28 -15.81 -10.48 -40.58
CA GLY A 28 -16.63 -9.33 -40.19
C GLY A 28 -15.98 -8.39 -39.15
N GLU A 29 -16.83 -7.60 -38.49
CA GLU A 29 -16.42 -6.58 -37.50
C GLU A 29 -15.61 -7.16 -36.34
N GLU A 30 -15.98 -8.34 -35.82
CA GLU A 30 -15.25 -9.01 -34.73
C GLU A 30 -13.80 -9.33 -35.12
N ALA A 31 -13.61 -9.87 -36.33
CA ALA A 31 -12.29 -10.17 -36.87
C ALA A 31 -11.47 -8.89 -37.08
N LEU A 32 -12.09 -7.81 -37.58
CA LEU A 32 -11.45 -6.50 -37.71
C LEU A 32 -11.02 -5.94 -36.35
N ALA A 33 -11.84 -6.07 -35.31
CA ALA A 33 -11.50 -5.62 -33.97
C ALA A 33 -10.28 -6.36 -33.41
N LYS A 34 -10.18 -7.68 -33.63
CA LYS A 34 -8.99 -8.48 -33.26
C LYS A 34 -7.78 -8.15 -34.11
N ALA A 35 -7.96 -7.95 -35.42
CA ALA A 35 -6.89 -7.57 -36.33
C ALA A 35 -6.26 -6.22 -35.93
N ARG A 36 -7.09 -5.22 -35.57
CA ARG A 36 -6.60 -3.92 -35.06
C ARG A 36 -5.90 -4.02 -33.71
N LEU A 37 -6.33 -4.92 -32.83
CA LEU A 37 -5.68 -5.15 -31.55
C LEU A 37 -4.29 -5.75 -31.74
N ILE A 38 -4.18 -6.83 -32.52
CA ILE A 38 -2.92 -7.54 -32.72
C ILE A 38 -1.99 -6.79 -33.68
N GLY A 39 -2.53 -6.02 -34.62
CA GLY A 39 -1.76 -5.13 -35.51
C GLY A 39 -1.01 -4.00 -34.78
N GLN A 40 -1.23 -3.82 -33.47
CA GLN A 40 -0.41 -2.95 -32.63
C GLN A 40 0.90 -3.62 -32.17
N SER A 41 1.14 -4.87 -32.57
CA SER A 41 2.34 -5.67 -32.30
C SER A 41 3.09 -6.00 -33.59
N SER A 42 4.24 -6.68 -33.45
CA SER A 42 5.06 -7.14 -34.58
C SER A 42 4.69 -8.55 -35.08
N ALA A 43 3.43 -8.97 -34.87
CA ALA A 43 2.93 -10.27 -35.31
C ALA A 43 2.60 -10.30 -36.81
N LEU A 44 2.76 -11.46 -37.43
CA LEU A 44 2.34 -11.72 -38.80
C LEU A 44 0.86 -12.15 -38.79
N LEU A 45 -0.03 -11.23 -39.18
CA LEU A 45 -1.47 -11.48 -39.17
C LEU A 45 -1.88 -12.39 -40.34
N ARG A 46 -2.60 -13.47 -40.01
CA ARG A 46 -3.25 -14.37 -40.97
C ARG A 46 -4.76 -14.32 -40.78
N ILE A 47 -5.47 -13.73 -41.73
CA ILE A 47 -6.93 -13.65 -41.73
C ILE A 47 -7.46 -14.81 -42.56
N VAL A 48 -8.32 -15.64 -41.99
CA VAL A 48 -8.97 -16.78 -42.67
C VAL A 48 -10.45 -16.48 -42.79
N ALA A 49 -10.90 -16.19 -44.01
CA ALA A 49 -12.31 -15.91 -44.28
C ALA A 49 -12.58 -16.06 -45.78
N GLU A 50 -13.59 -16.87 -46.14
CA GLU A 50 -14.02 -17.02 -47.53
C GLU A 50 -14.49 -15.68 -48.10
N HIS A 51 -15.25 -14.93 -47.30
CA HIS A 51 -15.72 -13.58 -47.61
C HIS A 51 -15.32 -12.65 -46.47
N ALA A 52 -14.56 -11.61 -46.77
CA ALA A 52 -14.17 -10.56 -45.82
C ALA A 52 -14.82 -9.23 -46.19
N GLU A 53 -15.30 -8.51 -45.19
CA GLU A 53 -15.92 -7.20 -45.36
C GLU A 53 -14.89 -6.14 -45.86
N PRO A 54 -15.35 -5.09 -46.56
CA PRO A 54 -14.46 -4.08 -47.15
C PRO A 54 -13.49 -3.44 -46.15
N ASP A 55 -13.94 -3.15 -44.94
CA ASP A 55 -13.10 -2.52 -43.90
C ASP A 55 -11.98 -3.44 -43.41
N LEU A 56 -12.23 -4.75 -43.36
CA LEU A 56 -11.21 -5.75 -43.01
C LEU A 56 -10.18 -5.88 -44.13
N LEU A 57 -10.61 -5.92 -45.39
CA LEU A 57 -9.71 -5.96 -46.54
C LEU A 57 -8.83 -4.70 -46.62
N ALA A 58 -9.40 -3.52 -46.34
CA ALA A 58 -8.65 -2.27 -46.29
C ALA A 58 -7.56 -2.31 -45.19
N PHE A 59 -7.89 -2.84 -44.01
CA PHE A 59 -6.91 -3.04 -42.95
C PHE A 59 -5.82 -4.03 -43.34
N VAL A 60 -6.18 -5.17 -43.94
CA VAL A 60 -5.23 -6.20 -44.40
C VAL A 60 -4.19 -5.59 -45.35
N ALA A 61 -4.64 -4.78 -46.33
CA ALA A 61 -3.76 -4.10 -47.26
C ALA A 61 -2.84 -3.07 -46.58
N GLN A 62 -3.37 -2.31 -45.62
CA GLN A 62 -2.60 -1.30 -44.88
C GLN A 62 -1.56 -1.92 -43.95
N ALA A 63 -1.92 -3.00 -43.25
CA ALA A 63 -1.09 -3.65 -42.25
C ALA A 63 -0.12 -4.69 -42.83
N GLY A 64 -0.24 -5.03 -44.13
CA GLY A 64 0.54 -6.11 -44.75
C GLY A 64 0.18 -7.50 -44.21
N ALA A 65 -1.08 -7.69 -43.78
CA ALA A 65 -1.56 -8.98 -43.32
C ALA A 65 -1.78 -9.94 -44.50
N THR A 66 -1.77 -11.25 -44.22
CA THR A 66 -2.11 -12.29 -45.22
C THR A 66 -3.59 -12.64 -45.08
N HIS A 67 -4.35 -12.57 -46.16
CA HIS A 67 -5.74 -13.04 -46.20
C HIS A 67 -5.87 -14.33 -47.01
N PHE A 68 -6.42 -15.36 -46.39
CA PHE A 68 -6.80 -16.63 -47.01
C PHE A 68 -8.29 -16.56 -47.38
N ALA A 69 -8.57 -16.22 -48.64
CA ALA A 69 -9.91 -16.15 -49.22
C ALA A 69 -10.47 -17.56 -49.52
N ALA A 70 -10.67 -18.36 -48.47
CA ALA A 70 -11.17 -19.72 -48.56
C ALA A 70 -11.99 -20.08 -47.31
N ALA A 71 -12.78 -21.14 -47.40
CA ALA A 71 -13.42 -21.74 -46.23
C ALA A 71 -12.36 -22.18 -45.20
N TYR A 72 -12.75 -22.19 -43.93
CA TYR A 72 -11.86 -22.58 -42.84
C TYR A 72 -11.47 -24.06 -42.92
N GLU A 73 -10.16 -24.31 -42.85
CA GLU A 73 -9.53 -25.62 -42.68
C GLU A 73 -8.49 -25.56 -41.55
N ALA A 74 -8.36 -26.65 -40.79
CA ALA A 74 -7.44 -26.69 -39.64
C ALA A 74 -5.97 -26.44 -40.01
N SER A 75 -5.56 -26.81 -41.24
CA SER A 75 -4.20 -26.58 -41.77
C SER A 75 -3.82 -25.10 -41.81
N GLN A 76 -4.79 -24.20 -41.92
CA GLN A 76 -4.56 -22.75 -41.95
C GLN A 76 -4.13 -22.19 -40.59
N LEU A 77 -4.34 -22.95 -39.51
CA LEU A 77 -3.87 -22.61 -38.16
C LEU A 77 -2.42 -23.04 -37.92
N GLU A 78 -1.85 -23.91 -38.76
CA GLU A 78 -0.53 -24.48 -38.52
C GLU A 78 0.58 -23.41 -38.45
N GLY A 79 1.43 -23.52 -37.42
CA GLY A 79 2.49 -22.57 -37.14
C GLY A 79 2.03 -21.23 -36.58
N ALA A 80 0.74 -21.05 -36.26
CA ALA A 80 0.29 -19.91 -35.49
C ALA A 80 0.60 -20.09 -34.00
N VAL A 81 0.96 -19.01 -33.31
CA VAL A 81 1.21 -19.00 -31.87
C VAL A 81 -0.03 -18.67 -31.04
N MET A 82 -1.05 -18.07 -31.67
CA MET A 82 -2.38 -17.90 -31.09
C MET A 82 -3.45 -17.83 -32.20
N VAL A 83 -4.69 -18.15 -31.83
CA VAL A 83 -5.85 -18.09 -32.71
C VAL A 83 -6.96 -17.22 -32.10
N PHE A 84 -7.60 -16.41 -32.95
CA PHE A 84 -8.87 -15.77 -32.66
C PHE A 84 -9.98 -16.41 -33.49
N ALA A 85 -10.98 -16.97 -32.84
CA ALA A 85 -12.22 -17.41 -33.46
C ALA A 85 -13.22 -16.23 -33.37
N ALA A 86 -13.41 -15.54 -34.49
CA ALA A 86 -14.13 -14.27 -34.59
C ALA A 86 -15.06 -14.29 -35.81
N SER A 87 -15.68 -15.45 -36.06
CA SER A 87 -16.52 -15.64 -37.24
C SER A 87 -17.98 -15.20 -37.04
N GLY A 88 -18.40 -14.97 -35.79
CA GLY A 88 -19.79 -14.72 -35.41
C GLY A 88 -20.66 -16.00 -35.41
N ASP A 89 -20.24 -17.07 -36.07
CA ASP A 89 -20.94 -18.36 -36.11
C ASP A 89 -20.43 -19.28 -34.99
N GLU A 90 -21.36 -19.73 -34.14
CA GLU A 90 -21.05 -20.55 -32.96
C GLU A 90 -20.48 -21.91 -33.32
N GLU A 91 -20.96 -22.53 -34.39
CA GLU A 91 -20.47 -23.86 -34.78
C GLU A 91 -19.07 -23.76 -35.39
N LEU A 92 -18.84 -22.73 -36.20
CA LEU A 92 -17.51 -22.45 -36.74
C LEU A 92 -16.51 -22.10 -35.63
N ASP A 93 -16.86 -21.21 -34.70
CA ASP A 93 -15.94 -20.81 -33.63
C ASP A 93 -15.64 -21.96 -32.65
N ARG A 94 -16.61 -22.85 -32.41
CA ARG A 94 -16.39 -24.11 -31.66
C ARG A 94 -15.43 -25.04 -32.39
N ARG A 95 -15.58 -25.18 -33.71
CA ARG A 95 -14.67 -26.00 -34.55
C ARG A 95 -13.25 -25.44 -34.52
N VAL A 96 -13.10 -24.13 -34.72
CA VAL A 96 -11.81 -23.42 -34.64
C VAL A 96 -11.15 -23.64 -33.28
N ALA A 97 -11.90 -23.50 -32.19
CA ALA A 97 -11.38 -23.71 -30.84
C ALA A 97 -10.93 -25.17 -30.59
N ALA A 98 -11.70 -26.15 -31.07
CA ALA A 98 -11.35 -27.56 -30.95
C ALA A 98 -10.08 -27.92 -31.76
N ASP A 99 -9.96 -27.39 -32.98
CA ASP A 99 -8.81 -27.64 -33.84
C ASP A 99 -7.55 -26.93 -33.34
N ALA A 100 -7.66 -25.68 -32.87
CA ALA A 100 -6.55 -24.96 -32.24
C ALA A 100 -5.99 -25.71 -31.02
N ARG A 101 -6.87 -26.21 -30.14
CA ARG A 101 -6.47 -27.04 -28.99
C ARG A 101 -5.80 -28.34 -29.39
N ARG A 102 -6.26 -28.99 -30.47
CA ARG A 102 -5.62 -30.20 -31.02
C ARG A 102 -4.19 -29.92 -31.50
N LEU A 103 -3.95 -28.74 -32.04
CA LEU A 103 -2.64 -28.27 -32.49
C LEU A 103 -1.77 -27.68 -31.36
N GLY A 104 -2.30 -27.61 -30.13
CA GLY A 104 -1.60 -27.01 -28.98
C GLY A 104 -1.49 -25.48 -29.06
N ILE A 105 -2.38 -24.83 -29.81
CA ILE A 105 -2.38 -23.38 -30.01
C ILE A 105 -3.47 -22.76 -29.12
N PRO A 106 -3.13 -21.77 -28.27
CA PRO A 106 -4.13 -21.10 -27.43
C PRO A 106 -5.15 -20.33 -28.29
N VAL A 107 -6.43 -20.46 -27.94
CA VAL A 107 -7.53 -19.81 -28.68
C VAL A 107 -8.31 -18.81 -27.82
N ASN A 108 -8.74 -17.72 -28.45
CA ASN A 108 -9.75 -16.80 -27.92
C ASN A 108 -10.94 -16.77 -28.88
N ALA A 109 -12.12 -17.16 -28.41
CA ALA A 109 -13.36 -17.05 -29.16
C ALA A 109 -14.12 -15.79 -28.74
N VAL A 110 -14.47 -14.95 -29.71
CA VAL A 110 -15.21 -13.71 -29.46
C VAL A 110 -16.60 -14.05 -28.92
N ASP A 111 -17.01 -13.31 -27.89
CA ASP A 111 -18.27 -13.45 -27.16
C ASP A 111 -18.58 -14.85 -26.59
N ARG A 112 -17.57 -15.74 -26.54
CA ARG A 112 -17.66 -17.12 -26.05
C ARG A 112 -16.55 -17.44 -25.03
N PRO A 113 -16.63 -16.91 -23.80
CA PRO A 113 -15.60 -17.07 -22.78
C PRO A 113 -15.27 -18.53 -22.44
N GLU A 114 -16.25 -19.43 -22.52
CA GLU A 114 -16.14 -20.86 -22.27
C GLU A 114 -15.27 -21.60 -23.30
N LEU A 115 -15.11 -21.02 -24.50
CA LEU A 115 -14.24 -21.54 -25.55
C LEU A 115 -12.82 -20.94 -25.49
N CYS A 116 -12.58 -19.96 -24.62
CA CYS A 116 -11.30 -19.25 -24.55
C CYS A 116 -10.29 -19.96 -23.63
N ASP A 117 -9.04 -20.05 -24.07
CA ASP A 117 -7.89 -20.39 -23.23
C ASP A 117 -7.20 -19.13 -22.68
N PHE A 118 -7.44 -17.98 -23.30
CA PHE A 118 -6.97 -16.66 -22.85
C PHE A 118 -7.97 -15.55 -23.15
N PHE A 119 -7.82 -14.42 -22.46
CA PHE A 119 -8.66 -13.24 -22.64
C PHE A 119 -7.88 -12.07 -23.26
N THR A 120 -8.55 -11.27 -24.08
CA THR A 120 -7.96 -10.02 -24.61
C THR A 120 -8.18 -8.87 -23.63
N PRO A 121 -7.12 -8.27 -23.08
CA PRO A 121 -7.25 -7.14 -22.18
C PRO A 121 -7.53 -5.84 -22.96
N ALA A 122 -8.04 -4.82 -22.27
CA ALA A 122 -7.94 -3.46 -22.78
C ALA A 122 -6.46 -3.02 -22.71
N LEU A 123 -5.93 -2.52 -23.84
CA LEU A 123 -4.50 -2.22 -24.00
C LEU A 123 -4.26 -0.70 -24.06
N VAL A 124 -3.26 -0.23 -23.31
CA VAL A 124 -2.63 1.07 -23.52
C VAL A 124 -1.23 0.82 -24.07
N ASN A 125 -0.96 1.30 -25.29
CA ASN A 125 0.29 1.05 -25.99
C ASN A 125 1.16 2.33 -26.03
N ARG A 126 2.40 2.21 -25.56
CA ARG A 126 3.51 3.17 -25.63
C ARG A 126 4.80 2.42 -25.97
N ALA A 127 4.73 1.56 -26.99
CA ALA A 127 5.77 0.57 -27.32
C ALA A 127 7.20 1.13 -27.14
N PRO A 128 8.10 0.39 -26.44
CA PRO A 128 7.92 -0.98 -25.93
C PRO A 128 7.15 -1.08 -24.60
N VAL A 129 6.66 0.02 -24.04
CA VAL A 129 5.87 0.01 -22.81
C VAL A 129 4.40 -0.25 -23.12
N ALA A 130 3.78 -1.19 -22.40
CA ALA A 130 2.36 -1.50 -22.55
C ALA A 130 1.71 -1.78 -21.20
N ILE A 131 0.42 -1.45 -21.09
CA ILE A 131 -0.42 -1.82 -19.94
C ILE A 131 -1.63 -2.61 -20.43
N ALA A 132 -1.80 -3.80 -19.87
CA ALA A 132 -2.94 -4.68 -20.09
C ALA A 132 -3.89 -4.61 -18.88
N ILE A 133 -5.17 -4.36 -19.15
CA ILE A 133 -6.22 -4.24 -18.13
C ILE A 133 -7.21 -5.39 -18.34
N GLY A 134 -7.26 -6.31 -17.38
CA GLY A 134 -8.25 -7.39 -17.32
C GLY A 134 -9.31 -7.11 -16.26
N THR A 135 -10.58 -7.44 -16.55
CA THR A 135 -11.71 -7.22 -15.63
C THR A 135 -12.48 -8.49 -15.28
N GLU A 136 -11.99 -9.68 -15.67
CA GLU A 136 -12.64 -10.99 -15.42
C GLU A 136 -14.16 -11.02 -15.67
N GLY A 137 -14.63 -10.27 -16.67
CA GLY A 137 -16.06 -10.20 -17.00
C GLY A 137 -16.86 -9.14 -16.24
N ALA A 138 -16.26 -8.29 -15.41
CA ALA A 138 -16.93 -7.15 -14.74
C ALA A 138 -17.38 -6.01 -15.69
N GLY A 139 -17.51 -6.31 -16.99
CA GLY A 139 -18.02 -5.42 -18.03
C GLY A 139 -16.91 -4.76 -18.87
N PRO A 140 -17.04 -4.74 -20.21
CA PRO A 140 -16.12 -4.03 -21.11
C PRO A 140 -16.01 -2.53 -20.81
N VAL A 141 -17.08 -1.91 -20.29
CA VAL A 141 -17.13 -0.48 -19.98
C VAL A 141 -16.12 -0.10 -18.89
N LEU A 142 -15.99 -0.90 -17.83
CA LEU A 142 -15.01 -0.63 -16.76
C LEU A 142 -13.59 -0.69 -17.31
N ALA A 143 -13.29 -1.69 -18.15
CA ALA A 143 -11.98 -1.82 -18.80
C ALA A 143 -11.66 -0.60 -19.69
N GLN A 144 -12.65 -0.10 -20.44
CA GLN A 144 -12.51 1.10 -21.27
C GLN A 144 -12.30 2.38 -20.44
N MET A 145 -13.04 2.55 -19.33
CA MET A 145 -12.87 3.69 -18.41
C MET A 145 -11.47 3.70 -17.80
N LEU A 146 -10.98 2.55 -17.33
CA LEU A 146 -9.64 2.40 -16.79
C LEU A 146 -8.58 2.68 -17.87
N ARG A 147 -8.75 2.13 -19.08
CA ARG A 147 -7.88 2.38 -20.23
C ARG A 147 -7.77 3.87 -20.53
N GLY A 148 -8.90 4.59 -20.61
CA GLY A 148 -8.91 6.03 -20.89
C GLY A 148 -8.28 6.88 -19.78
N ARG A 149 -8.38 6.46 -18.51
CA ARG A 149 -7.68 7.14 -17.40
C ARG A 149 -6.17 6.93 -17.50
N ILE A 150 -5.73 5.68 -17.71
CA ILE A 150 -4.31 5.32 -17.78
C ILE A 150 -3.66 5.94 -19.02
N ASP A 151 -4.33 5.91 -20.17
CA ASP A 151 -3.81 6.49 -21.42
C ASP A 151 -3.49 7.99 -21.27
N ARG A 152 -4.31 8.74 -20.52
CA ARG A 152 -4.05 10.15 -20.20
C ARG A 152 -2.91 10.36 -19.21
N MET A 153 -2.64 9.39 -18.35
CA MET A 153 -1.55 9.48 -17.36
C MET A 153 -0.18 9.21 -18.00
N LEU A 154 -0.12 8.45 -19.10
CA LEU A 154 1.13 8.04 -19.73
C LEU A 154 1.54 8.96 -20.89
N SER A 155 2.68 9.65 -20.71
CA SER A 155 3.30 10.46 -21.74
C SER A 155 3.57 9.66 -23.03
N PRO A 156 3.29 10.20 -24.22
CA PRO A 156 3.67 9.57 -25.49
C PRO A 156 5.18 9.33 -25.64
N SER A 157 6.00 10.14 -24.97
CA SER A 157 7.47 10.04 -24.99
C SER A 157 8.03 8.81 -24.25
N LEU A 158 7.19 8.08 -23.51
CA LEU A 158 7.61 6.94 -22.71
C LEU A 158 8.18 5.80 -23.57
N GLY A 159 7.65 5.61 -24.78
CA GLY A 159 8.17 4.65 -25.76
C GLY A 159 9.61 4.97 -26.18
N PRO A 160 9.87 6.14 -26.78
CA PRO A 160 11.22 6.59 -27.11
C PRO A 160 12.19 6.56 -25.92
N LEU A 161 11.76 6.99 -24.73
CA LEU A 161 12.58 6.94 -23.51
C LEU A 161 12.93 5.51 -23.10
N ALA A 162 11.99 4.56 -23.23
CA ALA A 162 12.25 3.15 -22.93
C ALA A 162 13.18 2.48 -23.95
N ILE A 163 13.11 2.87 -25.24
CA ILE A 163 14.06 2.43 -26.27
C ILE A 163 15.47 2.94 -25.93
N LEU A 164 15.59 4.21 -25.55
CA LEU A 164 16.85 4.77 -25.09
C LEU A 164 17.36 4.04 -23.84
N ALA A 165 16.50 3.75 -22.86
CA ALA A 165 16.89 2.98 -21.68
C ALA A 165 17.42 1.59 -22.05
N ALA A 166 16.81 0.92 -23.04
CA ALA A 166 17.28 -0.38 -23.50
C ALA A 166 18.71 -0.33 -24.06
N SER A 167 19.07 0.71 -24.81
CA SER A 167 20.43 0.86 -25.35
C SER A 167 21.48 1.11 -24.25
N PHE A 168 21.10 1.77 -23.15
CA PHE A 168 21.98 2.01 -22.01
C PHE A 168 22.12 0.82 -21.05
N ARG A 169 21.25 -0.20 -21.13
CA ARG A 169 21.25 -1.34 -20.19
C ARG A 169 22.60 -2.04 -20.11
N GLY A 170 23.19 -2.38 -21.26
CA GLY A 170 24.48 -3.06 -21.29
C GLY A 170 25.63 -2.22 -20.72
N ALA A 171 25.60 -0.89 -20.93
CA ALA A 171 26.61 0.01 -20.40
C ALA A 171 26.46 0.20 -18.88
N ALA A 172 25.23 0.44 -18.40
CA ALA A 172 24.92 0.53 -16.98
C ALA A 172 25.30 -0.75 -16.21
N GLU A 173 25.09 -1.93 -16.82
CA GLU A 173 25.48 -3.20 -16.21
C GLU A 173 27.00 -3.41 -16.12
N LYS A 174 27.78 -2.81 -17.01
CA LYS A 174 29.25 -2.91 -17.02
C LYS A 174 29.91 -1.89 -16.11
N LEU A 175 29.42 -0.65 -16.14
CA LEU A 175 30.06 0.50 -15.49
C LEU A 175 29.59 0.71 -14.05
N LEU A 176 28.34 0.34 -13.72
CA LEU A 176 27.77 0.61 -12.39
C LEU A 176 27.76 -0.65 -11.51
N PRO A 177 28.12 -0.53 -10.21
CA PRO A 177 27.95 -1.60 -9.24
C PRO A 177 26.50 -2.12 -9.18
N ARG A 178 26.32 -3.42 -8.92
CA ARG A 178 24.99 -4.01 -8.72
C ARG A 178 24.30 -3.38 -7.49
N GLY A 179 22.97 -3.35 -7.51
CA GLY A 179 22.16 -2.79 -6.42
C GLY A 179 21.87 -1.30 -6.60
N ASN A 180 22.13 -0.50 -5.56
CA ASN A 180 21.63 0.87 -5.46
C ASN A 180 22.17 1.82 -6.53
N ALA A 181 23.43 1.68 -6.93
CA ALA A 181 24.03 2.54 -7.96
C ALA A 181 23.26 2.44 -9.29
N ARG A 182 22.97 1.21 -9.76
CA ARG A 182 22.14 0.99 -10.95
C ARG A 182 20.71 1.49 -10.78
N ARG A 183 20.11 1.24 -9.62
CA ARG A 183 18.72 1.67 -9.35
C ARG A 183 18.59 3.19 -9.39
N ARG A 184 19.53 3.90 -8.75
CA ARG A 184 19.59 5.36 -8.77
C ARG A 184 19.78 5.88 -10.19
N PHE A 185 20.73 5.33 -10.95
CA PHE A 185 20.90 5.68 -12.35
C PHE A 185 19.58 5.57 -13.13
N TRP A 186 18.84 4.46 -12.99
CA TRP A 186 17.56 4.30 -13.69
C TRP A 186 16.48 5.26 -13.18
N ASN A 187 16.39 5.51 -11.87
CA ASN A 187 15.46 6.50 -11.34
C ASN A 187 15.75 7.90 -11.90
N ASP A 188 17.02 8.32 -11.86
CA ASP A 188 17.46 9.61 -12.38
C ASP A 188 17.34 9.67 -13.92
N PHE A 189 17.45 8.53 -14.61
CA PHE A 189 17.19 8.43 -16.04
C PHE A 189 15.70 8.67 -16.37
N PHE A 190 14.79 8.00 -15.65
CA PHE A 190 13.35 8.07 -15.92
C PHE A 190 12.63 9.28 -15.30
N ALA A 191 13.25 9.99 -14.35
CA ALA A 191 12.67 11.18 -13.71
C ALA A 191 13.51 12.46 -13.90
N GLY A 192 14.76 12.32 -14.35
CA GLY A 192 15.72 13.42 -14.44
C GLY A 192 15.85 14.02 -15.83
N ALA A 193 17.07 14.44 -16.16
CA ALA A 193 17.36 15.16 -17.40
C ALA A 193 17.05 14.35 -18.68
N PRO A 194 17.35 13.03 -18.76
CA PRO A 194 17.02 12.24 -19.95
C PRO A 194 15.52 12.20 -20.22
N ALA A 195 14.70 11.95 -19.19
CA ALA A 195 13.25 11.94 -19.30
C ALA A 195 12.67 13.28 -19.77
N ARG A 196 13.10 14.41 -19.18
CA ARG A 196 12.63 15.74 -19.59
C ARG A 196 12.98 16.09 -21.03
N ALA A 197 14.19 15.72 -21.48
CA ALA A 197 14.60 15.93 -22.87
C ALA A 197 13.79 15.05 -23.85
N ALA A 198 13.49 13.80 -23.46
CA ALA A 198 12.62 12.93 -24.25
C ALA A 198 11.18 13.45 -24.33
N GLU A 199 10.63 13.98 -23.23
CA GLU A 199 9.33 14.63 -23.20
C GLU A 199 9.26 15.85 -24.13
N ALA A 200 10.36 16.60 -24.25
CA ALA A 200 10.50 17.72 -25.19
C ALA A 200 10.74 17.29 -26.65
N GLY A 201 10.79 15.98 -26.94
CA GLY A 201 11.08 15.45 -28.28
C GLY A 201 12.55 15.56 -28.71
N GLN A 202 13.47 15.88 -27.79
CA GLN A 202 14.88 16.13 -28.06
C GLN A 202 15.73 14.89 -27.77
N LEU A 203 15.60 13.85 -28.61
CA LEU A 203 16.21 12.54 -28.36
C LEU A 203 17.75 12.56 -28.26
N SER A 204 18.43 13.41 -29.04
CA SER A 204 19.89 13.56 -28.94
C SER A 204 20.31 14.12 -27.59
N GLN A 205 19.60 15.15 -27.09
CA GLN A 205 19.87 15.71 -25.77
C GLN A 205 19.54 14.73 -24.65
N ALA A 206 18.49 13.92 -24.83
CA ALA A 206 18.17 12.85 -23.87
C ALA A 206 19.29 11.80 -23.80
N HIS A 207 19.87 11.44 -24.94
CA HIS A 207 21.03 10.56 -25.01
C HIS A 207 22.25 11.17 -24.30
N ASP A 208 22.60 12.42 -24.61
CA ASP A 208 23.76 13.09 -24.01
C ASP A 208 23.60 13.21 -22.48
N ALA A 209 22.41 13.59 -22.01
CA ALA A 209 22.11 13.64 -20.58
C ALA A 209 22.21 12.25 -19.91
N ALA A 210 21.88 11.17 -20.63
CA ALA A 210 22.02 9.81 -20.11
C ALA A 210 23.49 9.36 -20.04
N VAL A 211 24.33 9.79 -20.99
CA VAL A 211 25.79 9.59 -20.94
C VAL A 211 26.38 10.32 -19.74
N ASP A 212 26.05 11.60 -19.56
CA ASP A 212 26.52 12.40 -18.43
C ASP A 212 26.12 11.76 -17.10
N LEU A 213 24.88 11.29 -17.00
CA LEU A 213 24.38 10.59 -15.81
C LEU A 213 25.15 9.30 -15.55
N LEU A 214 25.44 8.51 -16.59
CA LEU A 214 26.17 7.23 -16.47
C LEU A 214 27.63 7.44 -16.04
N LEU A 215 28.26 8.51 -16.53
CA LEU A 215 29.64 8.86 -16.21
C LEU A 215 29.76 9.65 -14.90
N SER A 216 28.65 10.15 -14.35
CA SER A 216 28.66 10.88 -13.09
C SER A 216 29.11 9.97 -11.95
N ASN A 217 30.25 10.31 -11.34
CA ASN A 217 30.80 9.58 -10.19
C ASN A 217 30.35 10.19 -8.85
N THR A 218 29.16 10.80 -8.83
CA THR A 218 28.63 11.44 -7.62
C THR A 218 28.37 10.36 -6.58
N PRO A 219 29.13 10.34 -5.45
CA PRO A 219 28.96 9.33 -4.41
C PRO A 219 27.49 9.23 -4.05
N ALA A 220 26.97 8.01 -3.94
CA ALA A 220 25.61 7.81 -3.48
C ALA A 220 25.53 8.25 -2.02
N CYS A 221 25.02 9.47 -1.78
CA CYS A 221 24.67 9.88 -0.43
C CYS A 221 23.43 9.08 -0.03
N GLY A 222 23.59 8.23 0.99
CA GLY A 222 22.45 7.54 1.58
C GLY A 222 21.51 8.56 2.23
N HIS A 223 20.25 8.19 2.33
CA HIS A 223 19.21 9.05 2.88
C HIS A 223 18.29 8.24 3.77
N ILE A 224 18.05 8.75 4.97
CA ILE A 224 17.20 8.09 5.96
C ILE A 224 15.90 8.87 6.12
N ALA A 225 14.77 8.22 5.84
CA ALA A 225 13.46 8.76 6.15
C ALA A 225 12.95 8.16 7.48
N LEU A 226 12.78 9.00 8.50
CA LEU A 226 12.13 8.64 9.76
C LEU A 226 10.62 8.82 9.57
N VAL A 227 9.90 7.72 9.38
CA VAL A 227 8.52 7.73 8.88
C VAL A 227 7.55 7.22 9.94
N GLY A 228 6.50 8.00 10.20
CA GLY A 228 5.35 7.56 10.99
C GLY A 228 4.46 6.61 10.20
N ALA A 229 4.30 5.40 10.71
CA ALA A 229 3.42 4.38 10.16
C ALA A 229 1.94 4.62 10.49
N GLY A 230 1.66 5.53 11.42
CA GLY A 230 0.34 5.66 12.00
C GLY A 230 0.07 4.64 13.12
N PRO A 231 -1.12 4.69 13.73
CA PRO A 231 -1.50 3.86 14.88
C PRO A 231 -1.66 2.37 14.56
N GLY A 232 -1.85 2.01 13.29
CA GLY A 232 -2.00 0.63 12.85
C GLY A 232 -2.77 0.51 11.53
N ALA A 233 -3.86 1.24 11.36
CA ALA A 233 -4.64 1.18 10.11
C ALA A 233 -3.84 1.67 8.90
N GLU A 234 -3.93 0.91 7.81
CA GLU A 234 -3.21 1.12 6.55
C GLU A 234 -3.54 2.46 5.88
N ASP A 235 -4.79 2.88 5.97
CA ASP A 235 -5.33 4.11 5.38
C ASP A 235 -5.00 5.38 6.18
N LEU A 236 -4.40 5.23 7.37
CA LEU A 236 -3.86 6.34 8.16
C LEU A 236 -2.39 6.64 7.84
N LEU A 237 -1.78 5.88 6.93
CA LEU A 237 -0.46 6.18 6.39
C LEU A 237 -0.52 7.43 5.51
N THR A 238 0.43 8.35 5.68
CA THR A 238 0.46 9.55 4.84
C THR A 238 0.90 9.21 3.41
N LEU A 239 0.43 9.99 2.44
CA LEU A 239 0.85 9.82 1.03
C LEU A 239 2.38 9.94 0.85
N ARG A 240 3.03 10.81 1.64
CA ARG A 240 4.49 10.96 1.65
C ARG A 240 5.17 9.70 2.18
N ALA A 241 4.65 9.10 3.26
CA ALA A 241 5.16 7.86 3.83
C ALA A 241 5.06 6.69 2.83
N HIS A 242 3.89 6.53 2.20
CA HIS A 242 3.67 5.50 1.18
C HIS A 242 4.63 5.66 -0.01
N ARG A 243 4.83 6.89 -0.52
CA ARG A 243 5.78 7.17 -1.59
C ARG A 243 7.20 6.73 -1.22
N LEU A 244 7.67 7.09 -0.02
CA LEU A 244 9.02 6.74 0.42
C LEU A 244 9.20 5.23 0.64
N LEU A 245 8.16 4.51 1.10
CA LEU A 245 8.18 3.05 1.21
C LEU A 245 8.33 2.36 -0.15
N MET A 246 7.75 2.92 -1.21
CA MET A 246 7.88 2.41 -2.58
C MET A 246 9.27 2.68 -3.17
N GLU A 247 10.00 3.67 -2.67
CA GLU A 247 11.34 4.04 -3.12
C GLU A 247 12.46 3.41 -2.27
N ALA A 248 12.13 2.89 -1.09
CA ALA A 248 13.09 2.39 -0.12
C ALA A 248 13.88 1.18 -0.63
N ASP A 249 15.18 1.17 -0.33
CA ASP A 249 16.02 0.00 -0.49
C ASP A 249 15.92 -0.92 0.71
N VAL A 250 15.79 -0.33 1.91
CA VAL A 250 15.68 -1.03 3.19
C VAL A 250 14.59 -0.39 4.03
N ILE A 251 13.75 -1.21 4.63
CA ILE A 251 12.69 -0.81 5.55
C ILE A 251 13.06 -1.35 6.93
N VAL A 252 13.51 -0.46 7.80
CA VAL A 252 13.84 -0.75 9.20
C VAL A 252 12.61 -0.45 10.05
N HIS A 253 11.95 -1.44 10.62
CA HIS A 253 10.64 -1.24 11.25
C HIS A 253 10.54 -1.74 12.69
N ASP A 254 9.72 -1.06 13.48
CA ASP A 254 9.41 -1.48 14.84
C ASP A 254 8.43 -2.66 14.88
N ALA A 255 8.36 -3.32 16.05
CA ALA A 255 7.48 -4.46 16.27
C ALA A 255 5.99 -4.09 16.29
N LEU A 256 5.66 -2.84 16.62
CA LEU A 256 4.30 -2.31 16.67
C LEU A 256 3.77 -1.87 15.30
N VAL A 257 4.61 -1.86 14.27
CA VAL A 257 4.15 -1.59 12.90
C VAL A 257 3.51 -2.86 12.34
N PRO A 258 2.26 -2.83 11.88
CA PRO A 258 1.62 -4.00 11.29
C PRO A 258 2.31 -4.47 10.02
N GLU A 259 2.34 -5.79 9.80
CA GLU A 259 2.94 -6.40 8.60
C GLU A 259 2.33 -5.85 7.31
N ALA A 260 1.03 -5.55 7.33
CA ALA A 260 0.30 -5.02 6.18
C ALA A 260 0.89 -3.65 5.72
N VAL A 261 1.26 -2.78 6.66
CA VAL A 261 1.95 -1.50 6.36
C VAL A 261 3.39 -1.75 5.87
N VAL A 262 4.11 -2.72 6.43
CA VAL A 262 5.46 -3.10 5.97
C VAL A 262 5.43 -3.68 4.54
N ALA A 263 4.35 -4.41 4.20
CA ALA A 263 4.13 -5.03 2.91
C ALA A 263 3.78 -4.02 1.80
N MET A 264 3.36 -2.79 2.14
CA MET A 264 3.20 -1.69 1.17
C MET A 264 4.52 -1.23 0.56
N GLY A 265 5.64 -1.52 1.21
CA GLY A 265 6.95 -1.24 0.65
C GLY A 265 7.24 -2.02 -0.63
N ARG A 266 8.18 -1.51 -1.41
CA ARG A 266 8.64 -2.14 -2.66
C ARG A 266 8.93 -3.64 -2.44
N ARG A 267 8.54 -4.50 -3.40
CA ARG A 267 8.60 -5.97 -3.24
C ARG A 267 10.01 -6.50 -2.93
N ASP A 268 11.04 -5.94 -3.55
CA ASP A 268 12.46 -6.26 -3.40
C ASP A 268 13.19 -5.42 -2.32
N ALA A 269 12.49 -4.59 -1.55
CA ALA A 269 13.08 -3.89 -0.41
C ALA A 269 13.42 -4.89 0.69
N GLU A 270 14.61 -4.76 1.27
CA GLU A 270 15.01 -5.53 2.44
C GLU A 270 14.19 -5.06 3.66
N ARG A 271 13.67 -6.00 4.45
CA ARG A 271 12.83 -5.70 5.62
C ARG A 271 13.57 -6.11 6.88
N LEU A 272 13.94 -5.14 7.71
CA LEU A 272 14.73 -5.34 8.93
C LEU A 272 13.88 -5.03 10.18
N PRO A 273 13.37 -6.05 10.89
CA PRO A 273 12.67 -5.83 12.15
C PRO A 273 13.67 -5.48 13.26
N VAL A 274 13.43 -4.38 13.98
CA VAL A 274 14.31 -3.92 15.08
C VAL A 274 13.62 -3.81 16.45
N GLY A 275 12.31 -4.02 16.52
CA GLY A 275 11.53 -3.91 17.75
C GLY A 275 11.42 -5.20 18.57
N LYS A 276 10.97 -5.06 19.84
CA LYS A 276 10.68 -6.17 20.76
C LYS A 276 9.38 -6.89 20.40
N ARG A 277 9.43 -8.16 20.01
CA ARG A 277 8.33 -9.12 20.29
C ARG A 277 8.78 -10.01 21.45
N LYS A 278 7.83 -10.43 22.30
CA LYS A 278 8.09 -11.38 23.40
C LYS A 278 8.88 -12.59 22.84
N GLY A 279 10.11 -12.80 23.30
CA GLY A 279 10.91 -13.99 23.01
C GLY A 279 12.11 -13.86 22.05
N CYS A 280 12.38 -12.70 21.42
CA CYS A 280 13.52 -12.55 20.50
C CYS A 280 14.59 -11.56 21.01
N HIS A 281 15.87 -11.88 20.78
CA HIS A 281 17.00 -10.98 21.02
C HIS A 281 16.78 -9.64 20.32
N THR A 282 16.70 -8.57 21.10
CA THR A 282 16.31 -7.23 20.63
C THR A 282 17.55 -6.36 20.43
N LYS A 283 17.61 -5.58 19.34
CA LYS A 283 18.59 -4.50 19.20
C LYS A 283 18.29 -3.39 20.21
N SER A 284 19.31 -2.96 20.93
CA SER A 284 19.32 -1.72 21.71
C SER A 284 19.17 -0.50 20.80
N GLN A 285 18.82 0.65 21.37
CA GLN A 285 18.71 1.88 20.57
C GLN A 285 20.04 2.28 19.93
N ALA A 286 21.16 2.07 20.64
CA ALA A 286 22.49 2.33 20.09
C ALA A 286 22.77 1.47 18.87
N GLU A 287 22.37 0.20 18.89
CA GLU A 287 22.49 -0.70 17.73
C GLU A 287 21.57 -0.31 16.57
N ILE A 288 20.36 0.19 16.85
CA ILE A 288 19.46 0.73 15.82
C ILE A 288 20.08 1.97 15.17
N ASN A 289 20.59 2.89 15.99
CA ASN A 289 21.24 4.11 15.50
C ASN A 289 22.47 3.78 14.63
N ALA A 290 23.31 2.84 15.09
CA ALA A 290 24.47 2.38 14.35
C ALA A 290 24.08 1.74 13.01
N LEU A 291 23.03 0.92 12.99
CA LEU A 291 22.49 0.32 11.77
C LEU A 291 22.03 1.39 10.77
N LEU A 292 21.29 2.41 11.22
CA LEU A 292 20.85 3.49 10.32
C LEU A 292 22.03 4.26 9.72
N VAL A 293 23.07 4.52 10.51
CA VAL A 293 24.31 5.15 10.04
C VAL A 293 25.05 4.27 9.04
N GLU A 294 25.17 2.97 9.31
CA GLU A 294 25.79 1.98 8.42
C GLU A 294 25.11 1.96 7.05
N LEU A 295 23.78 1.76 7.03
CA LEU A 295 22.99 1.75 5.80
C LEU A 295 23.06 3.09 5.05
N GLY A 296 23.11 4.21 5.78
CA GLY A 296 23.33 5.53 5.19
C GLY A 296 24.69 5.67 4.51
N ARG A 297 25.77 5.15 5.13
CA ARG A 297 27.13 5.15 4.56
C ARG A 297 27.27 4.24 3.34
N GLU A 298 26.47 3.18 3.27
CA GLU A 298 26.36 2.32 2.09
C GLU A 298 25.60 2.98 0.92
N GLY A 299 25.10 4.21 1.11
CA GLY A 299 24.36 4.93 0.06
C GLY A 299 22.92 4.45 -0.12
N LYS A 300 22.35 3.73 0.85
CA LYS A 300 20.98 3.19 0.75
C LYS A 300 19.93 4.27 1.03
N ARG A 301 18.77 4.16 0.37
CA ARG A 301 17.53 4.85 0.78
C ARG A 301 16.85 4.01 1.85
N VAL A 302 16.87 4.47 3.09
CA VAL A 302 16.33 3.72 4.23
C VAL A 302 15.05 4.37 4.70
N VAL A 303 13.99 3.59 4.85
CA VAL A 303 12.81 4.00 5.61
C VAL A 303 12.90 3.38 7.00
N ARG A 304 13.07 4.23 8.01
CA ARG A 304 12.93 3.87 9.41
C ARG A 304 11.46 4.08 9.79
N LEU A 305 10.69 3.00 9.72
CA LEU A 305 9.26 2.98 9.93
C LEU A 305 8.93 2.78 11.41
N LYS A 306 8.24 3.74 12.00
CA LYS A 306 7.95 3.82 13.44
C LYS A 306 6.44 3.85 13.66
N SER A 307 5.96 3.12 14.66
CA SER A 307 4.52 3.13 14.98
C SER A 307 4.09 4.50 15.49
N GLY A 308 2.90 4.96 15.10
CA GLY A 308 2.39 6.29 15.39
C GLY A 308 3.16 7.38 14.66
N ASP A 309 3.61 8.38 15.42
CA ASP A 309 4.42 9.48 14.94
C ASP A 309 5.88 9.35 15.44
N PRO A 310 6.91 9.59 14.60
CA PRO A 310 8.32 9.48 15.01
C PRO A 310 8.70 10.39 16.18
N LEU A 311 8.09 11.57 16.27
CA LEU A 311 8.44 12.65 17.19
C LEU A 311 7.64 12.59 18.50
N VAL A 312 6.60 11.75 18.60
CA VAL A 312 5.80 11.57 19.82
C VAL A 312 6.17 10.25 20.47
N PHE A 313 6.99 10.30 21.53
CA PHE A 313 7.51 9.14 22.29
C PHE A 313 8.20 8.05 21.43
N GLY A 314 8.55 8.36 20.18
CA GLY A 314 9.17 7.43 19.24
C GLY A 314 10.68 7.34 19.34
N ARG A 315 11.35 8.12 20.20
CA ARG A 315 12.83 8.19 20.29
C ARG A 315 13.55 8.64 19.01
N ALA A 316 12.85 9.29 18.08
CA ALA A 316 13.48 9.82 16.87
C ALA A 316 14.58 10.85 17.16
N GLY A 317 14.56 11.52 18.33
CA GLY A 317 15.62 12.44 18.75
C GLY A 317 17.01 11.78 18.79
N GLU A 318 17.09 10.57 19.34
CA GLU A 318 18.34 9.79 19.43
C GLU A 318 18.81 9.33 18.04
N GLU A 319 17.87 8.88 17.20
CA GLU A 319 18.15 8.46 15.82
C GLU A 319 18.64 9.66 14.98
N MET A 320 17.98 10.82 15.06
CA MET A 320 18.39 12.04 14.37
C MET A 320 19.76 12.55 14.82
N ALA A 321 20.07 12.50 16.12
CA ALA A 321 21.37 12.91 16.63
C ALA A 321 22.50 12.06 16.02
N ALA A 322 22.36 10.74 16.04
CA ALA A 322 23.34 9.83 15.44
C ALA A 322 23.53 10.07 13.94
N LEU A 323 22.45 10.36 13.21
CA LEU A 323 22.52 10.66 11.77
C LEU A 323 23.22 12.00 11.49
N ARG A 324 22.94 13.04 12.29
CA ARG A 324 23.65 14.33 12.20
C ARG A 324 25.13 14.17 12.49
N ASP A 325 25.49 13.47 13.56
CA ASP A 325 26.88 13.26 13.96
C ASP A 325 27.66 12.48 12.90
N ALA A 326 26.99 11.59 12.17
CA ALA A 326 27.57 10.83 11.07
C ALA A 326 27.56 11.56 9.71
N GLY A 327 26.96 12.75 9.61
CA GLY A 327 26.84 13.50 8.36
C GLY A 327 25.90 12.85 7.33
N ILE A 328 24.95 12.02 7.77
CA ILE A 328 23.99 11.34 6.90
C ILE A 328 22.74 12.20 6.72
N ALA A 329 22.31 12.41 5.48
CA ALA A 329 21.09 13.14 5.17
C ALA A 329 19.86 12.37 5.68
N TYR A 330 18.90 13.10 6.26
CA TYR A 330 17.65 12.52 6.71
C TYR A 330 16.47 13.47 6.58
N GLU A 331 15.27 12.90 6.54
CA GLU A 331 14.01 13.62 6.64
C GLU A 331 13.08 12.97 7.67
N VAL A 332 12.16 13.76 8.24
CA VAL A 332 11.10 13.24 9.10
C VAL A 332 9.77 13.36 8.37
N VAL A 333 9.02 12.27 8.32
CA VAL A 333 7.64 12.24 7.83
C VAL A 333 6.72 11.95 9.00
N PRO A 334 5.87 12.92 9.40
CA PRO A 334 4.96 12.73 10.52
C PRO A 334 3.91 11.66 10.20
N GLY A 335 3.38 11.07 11.26
CA GLY A 335 2.30 10.09 11.21
C GLY A 335 1.15 10.46 12.13
N VAL A 336 0.01 9.81 11.94
CA VAL A 336 -1.10 9.93 12.90
C VAL A 336 -0.68 9.25 14.20
N THR A 337 -0.69 9.98 15.31
CA THR A 337 -0.34 9.39 16.61
C THR A 337 -1.49 8.58 17.22
N ALA A 338 -1.18 7.61 18.09
CA ALA A 338 -2.15 6.71 18.70
C ALA A 338 -3.25 7.43 19.48
N ALA A 339 -2.96 8.57 20.10
CA ALA A 339 -3.97 9.35 20.82
C ALA A 339 -5.07 9.90 19.90
N PHE A 340 -4.73 10.37 18.69
CA PHE A 340 -5.72 10.87 17.73
C PHE A 340 -6.58 9.73 17.18
N ALA A 341 -5.97 8.57 16.95
CA ALA A 341 -6.67 7.37 16.53
C ALA A 341 -7.67 6.89 17.58
N ALA A 342 -7.24 6.83 18.84
CA ALA A 342 -8.10 6.44 19.96
C ALA A 342 -9.24 7.44 20.17
N ALA A 343 -8.99 8.74 20.00
CA ALA A 343 -10.02 9.77 20.07
C ALA A 343 -11.04 9.60 18.93
N ALA A 344 -10.60 9.35 17.70
CA ALA A 344 -11.48 9.09 16.56
C ALA A 344 -12.34 7.83 16.76
N ASP A 345 -11.79 6.76 17.35
CA ASP A 345 -12.53 5.53 17.66
C ASP A 345 -13.69 5.73 18.66
N PHE A 346 -13.64 6.83 19.42
CA PHE A 346 -14.64 7.27 20.39
C PHE A 346 -15.44 8.50 19.94
N GLU A 347 -15.22 9.01 18.70
CA GLU A 347 -15.80 10.28 18.24
C GLU A 347 -15.54 11.44 19.21
N LEU A 348 -14.40 11.37 19.91
CA LEU A 348 -14.03 12.24 21.01
C LEU A 348 -13.20 13.44 20.51
N PRO A 349 -13.70 14.68 20.60
CA PRO A 349 -12.84 15.85 20.42
C PRO A 349 -11.88 15.98 21.61
N LEU A 350 -10.57 15.91 21.36
CA LEU A 350 -9.53 16.05 22.39
C LEU A 350 -9.44 17.46 23.00
N THR A 351 -10.06 18.44 22.34
CA THR A 351 -10.25 19.79 22.85
C THR A 351 -11.69 20.19 22.58
N LEU A 352 -12.38 20.73 23.58
CA LEU A 352 -13.79 21.09 23.51
C LEU A 352 -14.01 22.46 24.15
N ARG A 353 -14.59 23.40 23.38
CA ARG A 353 -14.80 24.78 23.84
C ARG A 353 -15.63 24.80 25.14
N GLY A 354 -15.11 25.48 26.15
CA GLY A 354 -15.76 25.59 27.46
C GLY A 354 -15.57 24.38 28.37
N VAL A 355 -14.88 23.33 27.90
CA VAL A 355 -14.63 22.09 28.67
C VAL A 355 -13.13 21.82 28.78
N SER A 356 -12.40 21.77 27.67
CA SER A 356 -10.95 21.54 27.62
C SER A 356 -10.32 22.34 26.50
N SER A 357 -9.44 23.28 26.86
CA SER A 357 -8.67 24.11 25.91
C SER A 357 -7.23 23.63 25.74
N SER A 358 -6.81 22.63 26.51
CA SER A 358 -5.43 22.14 26.56
C SER A 358 -5.43 20.62 26.49
N MET A 359 -4.41 20.06 25.83
CA MET A 359 -4.20 18.62 25.78
C MET A 359 -2.77 18.27 26.15
N VAL A 360 -2.59 17.13 26.79
CA VAL A 360 -1.27 16.67 27.25
C VAL A 360 -1.03 15.25 26.74
N PHE A 361 0.10 15.05 26.07
CA PHE A 361 0.64 13.71 25.81
C PHE A 361 1.66 13.38 26.90
N THR A 362 1.51 12.24 27.56
CA THR A 362 2.42 11.79 28.62
C THR A 362 2.69 10.30 28.50
N THR A 363 3.77 9.80 29.10
CA THR A 363 4.03 8.37 29.23
C THR A 363 3.85 7.92 30.66
N GLY A 364 3.29 6.72 30.84
CA GLY A 364 3.20 6.08 32.15
C GLY A 364 4.55 5.85 32.85
N HIS A 365 5.67 5.86 32.13
CA HIS A 365 7.00 5.61 32.71
C HIS A 365 7.63 6.85 33.37
N ASP A 366 7.11 8.06 33.10
CA ASP A 366 7.58 9.32 33.69
C ASP A 366 7.11 9.51 35.15
N LEU A 367 6.42 8.51 35.72
CA LEU A 367 5.95 8.51 37.11
C LEU A 367 7.00 8.03 38.12
N LYS A 368 8.20 7.65 37.68
CA LYS A 368 9.29 7.21 38.57
C LYS A 368 9.85 8.38 39.38
N GLY A 369 9.25 8.66 40.54
CA GLY A 369 9.67 9.67 41.50
C GLY A 369 8.58 10.00 42.54
N ASN A 370 8.97 10.61 43.66
CA ASN A 370 8.08 10.94 44.79
C ASN A 370 7.26 12.24 44.59
N SER A 371 7.51 13.02 43.54
CA SER A 371 6.75 14.24 43.24
C SER A 371 5.69 13.99 42.17
N LEU A 372 4.54 14.64 42.32
CA LEU A 372 3.52 14.71 41.27
C LEU A 372 4.14 15.28 39.98
N PRO A 373 3.97 14.61 38.82
CA PRO A 373 4.41 15.18 37.55
C PRO A 373 3.70 16.51 37.29
N ASP A 374 4.38 17.47 36.66
CA ASP A 374 3.78 18.78 36.37
C ASP A 374 2.53 18.69 35.48
N TRP A 375 2.39 17.63 34.68
CA TRP A 375 1.18 17.39 33.89
C TRP A 375 -0.05 17.04 34.74
N ALA A 376 0.11 16.55 35.98
CA ALA A 376 -1.03 16.32 36.88
C ALA A 376 -1.74 17.64 37.22
N LYS A 377 -0.97 18.73 37.39
CA LYS A 377 -1.52 20.09 37.58
C LYS A 377 -2.32 20.55 36.35
N LEU A 378 -1.84 20.20 35.15
CA LEU A 378 -2.56 20.50 33.90
C LEU A 378 -3.87 19.71 33.80
N ALA A 379 -3.88 18.44 34.20
CA ALA A 379 -5.09 17.63 34.28
C ALA A 379 -6.13 18.26 35.22
N ILE A 380 -5.70 18.70 36.41
CA ILE A 380 -6.56 19.41 37.38
C ILE A 380 -7.11 20.72 36.81
N SER A 381 -6.34 21.41 35.96
CA SER A 381 -6.79 22.63 35.28
C SER A 381 -7.75 22.38 34.10
N GLY A 382 -8.21 21.13 33.91
CA GLY A 382 -9.18 20.76 32.87
C GLY A 382 -8.56 20.31 31.53
N ALA A 383 -7.26 20.00 31.49
CA ALA A 383 -6.64 19.48 30.29
C ALA A 383 -7.03 18.03 30.00
N THR A 384 -7.19 17.69 28.73
CA THR A 384 -7.38 16.30 28.30
C THR A 384 -6.02 15.59 28.22
N VAL A 385 -5.85 14.52 28.99
CA VAL A 385 -4.57 13.81 29.11
C VAL A 385 -4.62 12.49 28.36
N ALA A 386 -3.70 12.29 27.42
CA ALA A 386 -3.49 11.03 26.71
C ALA A 386 -2.21 10.35 27.23
N VAL A 387 -2.38 9.19 27.87
CA VAL A 387 -1.34 8.42 28.54
C VAL A 387 -0.89 7.26 27.66
N TYR A 388 0.35 7.34 27.16
CA TYR A 388 1.01 6.29 26.40
C TYR A 388 1.64 5.27 27.34
N MET A 389 1.61 3.99 26.94
CA MET A 389 2.21 2.89 27.72
C MET A 389 1.68 2.84 29.17
N GLY A 390 0.41 3.20 29.36
CA GLY A 390 -0.20 3.40 30.68
C GLY A 390 -0.73 2.14 31.37
N ARG A 391 -0.91 1.01 30.66
CA ARG A 391 -1.59 -0.17 31.21
C ARG A 391 -0.95 -0.70 32.49
N SER A 392 0.37 -0.86 32.53
CA SER A 392 1.09 -1.41 33.69
C SER A 392 1.26 -0.44 34.84
N VAL A 393 0.86 0.82 34.67
CA VAL A 393 0.94 1.87 35.69
C VAL A 393 -0.44 2.52 35.93
N ALA A 394 -1.51 1.88 35.46
CA ALA A 394 -2.84 2.46 35.45
C ALA A 394 -3.33 2.78 36.87
N ALA A 395 -3.07 1.89 37.83
CA ALA A 395 -3.38 2.10 39.24
C ALA A 395 -2.60 3.28 39.85
N GLU A 396 -1.31 3.39 39.54
CA GLU A 396 -0.45 4.48 40.02
C GLU A 396 -0.87 5.85 39.43
N VAL A 397 -1.18 5.90 38.14
CA VAL A 397 -1.71 7.10 37.47
C VAL A 397 -2.99 7.58 38.16
N ALA A 398 -3.95 6.67 38.37
CA ALA A 398 -5.23 6.99 38.97
C ALA A 398 -5.07 7.52 40.41
N GLY A 399 -4.32 6.79 41.25
CA GLY A 399 -4.09 7.16 42.64
C GLY A 399 -3.46 8.55 42.78
N ARG A 400 -2.40 8.83 42.02
CA ARG A 400 -1.71 10.12 42.07
C ARG A 400 -2.58 11.28 41.60
N LEU A 401 -3.39 11.09 40.54
CA LEU A 401 -4.28 12.14 40.05
C LEU A 401 -5.38 12.46 41.07
N ILE A 402 -5.94 11.44 41.71
CA ILE A 402 -6.95 11.60 42.77
C ILE A 402 -6.34 12.31 43.99
N GLU A 403 -5.16 11.88 44.44
CA GLU A 403 -4.43 12.52 45.55
C GLU A 403 -4.11 13.98 45.26
N ALA A 404 -3.84 14.32 44.00
CA ALA A 404 -3.58 15.69 43.56
C ALA A 404 -4.85 16.56 43.47
N GLY A 405 -6.04 15.97 43.60
CA GLY A 405 -7.32 16.67 43.63
C GLY A 405 -8.16 16.55 42.36
N LEU A 406 -7.81 15.68 41.42
CA LEU A 406 -8.69 15.35 40.29
C LEU A 406 -9.86 14.48 40.78
N SER A 407 -11.07 14.73 40.30
CA SER A 407 -12.24 13.96 40.73
C SER A 407 -12.09 12.47 40.39
N PRO A 408 -12.38 11.54 41.31
CA PRO A 408 -12.47 10.12 40.99
C PRO A 408 -13.48 9.80 39.88
N ASP A 409 -14.49 10.66 39.71
CA ASP A 409 -15.54 10.53 38.69
C ASP A 409 -15.13 11.08 37.31
N THR A 410 -13.92 11.63 37.17
CA THR A 410 -13.43 12.15 35.88
C THR A 410 -13.44 11.03 34.84
N ALA A 411 -14.02 11.31 33.68
CA ALA A 411 -14.23 10.33 32.63
C ALA A 411 -12.91 9.81 32.04
N VAL A 412 -12.90 8.50 31.73
CA VAL A 412 -11.77 7.77 31.17
C VAL A 412 -12.23 6.94 29.97
N ALA A 413 -11.48 7.02 28.88
CA ALA A 413 -11.64 6.21 27.69
C ALA A 413 -10.34 5.45 27.41
N VAL A 414 -10.43 4.15 27.11
CA VAL A 414 -9.29 3.29 26.84
C VAL A 414 -9.52 2.54 25.54
N VAL A 415 -8.52 2.53 24.66
CA VAL A 415 -8.55 1.77 23.41
C VAL A 415 -7.36 0.83 23.33
N GLU A 416 -7.62 -0.45 23.15
CA GLU A 416 -6.64 -1.43 22.69
C GLU A 416 -6.67 -1.49 21.16
N ASN A 417 -5.50 -1.52 20.52
CA ASN A 417 -5.36 -1.64 19.06
C ASN A 417 -6.12 -0.52 18.31
N ALA A 418 -5.99 0.73 18.76
CA ALA A 418 -6.68 1.88 18.15
C ALA A 418 -6.52 1.91 16.62
N SER A 419 -7.58 2.30 15.90
CA SER A 419 -7.78 2.26 14.44
C SER A 419 -7.88 0.87 13.79
N LEU A 420 -7.44 -0.21 14.44
CA LEU A 420 -7.44 -1.54 13.82
C LEU A 420 -8.84 -2.18 13.84
N ALA A 421 -9.03 -3.19 12.98
CA ALA A 421 -10.29 -3.93 12.89
C ALA A 421 -10.59 -4.72 14.18
N ASN A 422 -9.56 -5.17 14.89
CA ASN A 422 -9.65 -5.88 16.16
C ASN A 422 -9.56 -4.94 17.38
N ARG A 423 -9.85 -3.64 17.20
CA ARG A 423 -9.86 -2.67 18.30
C ARG A 423 -10.87 -3.04 19.38
N ARG A 424 -10.51 -2.78 20.63
CA ARG A 424 -11.40 -2.94 21.79
C ARG A 424 -11.45 -1.63 22.55
N ARG A 425 -12.66 -1.21 22.91
CA ARG A 425 -12.92 0.08 23.53
C ARG A 425 -13.48 -0.13 24.92
N PHE A 426 -12.94 0.61 25.88
CA PHE A 426 -13.39 0.59 27.26
C PHE A 426 -13.64 2.00 27.78
N HIS A 427 -14.60 2.14 28.68
CA HIS A 427 -14.92 3.40 29.32
C HIS A 427 -15.10 3.22 30.83
N GLY A 428 -15.03 4.32 31.56
CA GLY A 428 -15.29 4.36 32.98
C GLY A 428 -14.85 5.69 33.56
N THR A 429 -14.56 5.67 34.84
CA THR A 429 -14.06 6.81 35.59
C THR A 429 -12.59 6.62 35.97
N LEU A 430 -11.99 7.68 36.51
CA LEU A 430 -10.63 7.62 37.05
C LEU A 430 -10.52 6.57 38.17
N ALA A 431 -11.58 6.39 38.96
CA ALA A 431 -11.66 5.35 39.98
C ALA A 431 -11.65 3.91 39.40
N ASP A 432 -12.12 3.73 38.16
CA ASP A 432 -12.17 2.42 37.50
C ASP A 432 -10.84 2.04 36.80
N LEU A 433 -10.00 3.04 36.51
CA LEU A 433 -8.75 2.87 35.76
C LEU A 433 -7.79 1.80 36.33
N PRO A 434 -7.65 1.59 37.66
CA PRO A 434 -6.85 0.48 38.20
C PRO A 434 -7.24 -0.91 37.67
N SER A 435 -8.51 -1.11 37.28
CA SER A 435 -8.99 -2.37 36.71
C SER A 435 -8.28 -2.74 35.41
N LEU A 436 -7.75 -1.75 34.67
CA LEU A 436 -7.05 -1.95 33.40
C LEU A 436 -5.78 -2.80 33.55
N GLU A 437 -5.08 -2.69 34.69
CA GLU A 437 -3.87 -3.45 34.96
C GLU A 437 -4.16 -4.96 35.09
N ALA A 438 -5.30 -5.29 35.70
CA ALA A 438 -5.73 -6.68 35.94
C ALA A 438 -6.32 -7.38 34.70
N ARG A 439 -6.57 -6.66 33.60
CA ARG A 439 -7.16 -7.19 32.36
C ARG A 439 -6.16 -8.06 31.59
N ALA A 440 -6.05 -9.35 31.94
CA ALA A 440 -5.14 -10.29 31.28
C ALA A 440 -5.52 -10.60 29.82
N ASP A 441 -6.77 -10.32 29.42
CA ASP A 441 -7.31 -10.49 28.08
C ASP A 441 -6.78 -9.46 27.06
N LEU A 442 -6.19 -8.35 27.51
CA LEU A 442 -5.53 -7.39 26.64
C LEU A 442 -4.13 -7.91 26.27
N SER A 443 -3.80 -7.90 24.99
CA SER A 443 -2.53 -8.40 24.43
C SER A 443 -1.82 -7.39 23.52
N GLY A 444 -2.53 -6.37 23.04
CA GLY A 444 -2.04 -5.32 22.15
C GLY A 444 -1.66 -4.01 22.87
N PRO A 445 -1.18 -3.01 22.12
CA PRO A 445 -0.95 -1.65 22.62
C PRO A 445 -2.25 -0.99 23.09
N VAL A 446 -2.15 -0.27 24.20
CA VAL A 446 -3.28 0.41 24.85
C VAL A 446 -3.01 1.91 24.94
N MET A 447 -4.03 2.70 24.59
CA MET A 447 -4.09 4.15 24.74
C MET A 447 -5.16 4.51 25.76
N THR A 448 -4.83 5.36 26.74
CA THR A 448 -5.76 5.85 27.77
C THR A 448 -5.91 7.36 27.63
N ILE A 449 -7.16 7.84 27.60
CA ILE A 449 -7.50 9.27 27.55
C ILE A 449 -8.33 9.60 28.79
N ILE A 450 -7.96 10.66 29.50
CA ILE A 450 -8.54 11.09 30.77
C ILE A 450 -8.94 12.56 30.65
N GLY A 451 -10.12 12.93 31.15
CA GLY A 451 -10.53 14.32 31.32
C GLY A 451 -11.98 14.59 30.93
N ASP A 452 -12.47 15.79 31.25
CA ASP A 452 -13.90 16.10 31.13
C ASP A 452 -14.44 16.06 29.70
N ALA A 453 -13.60 16.36 28.70
CA ALA A 453 -13.97 16.20 27.28
C ALA A 453 -14.39 14.76 26.94
N VAL A 454 -13.84 13.76 27.65
CA VAL A 454 -14.15 12.33 27.46
C VAL A 454 -15.60 12.02 27.80
N ALA A 455 -16.25 12.78 28.70
CA ALA A 455 -17.65 12.56 29.04
C ALA A 455 -18.60 12.73 27.84
N GLY A 456 -18.19 13.48 26.80
CA GLY A 456 -18.93 13.64 25.55
C GLY A 456 -18.61 12.62 24.46
N ALA A 457 -17.80 11.59 24.75
CA ALA A 457 -17.45 10.54 23.79
C ALA A 457 -18.62 9.59 23.49
N ASN A 458 -18.55 8.92 22.34
CA ASN A 458 -19.50 7.89 21.95
C ASN A 458 -19.12 6.52 22.56
N PHE A 459 -19.86 6.12 23.59
CA PHE A 459 -19.62 4.86 24.32
C PHE A 459 -20.44 3.65 23.83
N GLU A 460 -21.31 3.80 22.82
CA GLU A 460 -22.27 2.76 22.39
C GLU A 460 -21.64 1.39 22.10
N ARG A 461 -20.36 1.38 21.68
CA ARG A 461 -19.63 0.17 21.29
C ARG A 461 -18.39 -0.06 22.16
N SER A 462 -18.49 0.28 23.43
CA SER A 462 -17.42 0.12 24.43
C SER A 462 -17.91 -0.63 25.67
N GLU A 463 -16.98 -1.29 26.35
CA GLU A 463 -17.23 -2.08 27.56
C GLU A 463 -16.82 -1.27 28.82
N PRO A 464 -17.51 -1.43 29.96
CA PRO A 464 -17.03 -0.85 31.22
C PRO A 464 -15.63 -1.37 31.61
N LEU A 465 -14.77 -0.49 32.12
CA LEU A 465 -13.43 -0.84 32.63
C LEU A 465 -13.51 -1.74 33.86
N ALA A 466 -14.35 -1.36 34.82
CA ALA A 466 -14.74 -2.18 35.94
C ALA A 466 -16.09 -2.84 35.62
N ALA A 467 -16.14 -4.16 35.57
CA ALA A 467 -17.41 -4.86 35.64
C ALA A 467 -18.01 -4.55 37.02
N HIS A 468 -19.08 -3.75 37.08
CA HIS A 468 -19.69 -3.37 38.35
C HIS A 468 -19.95 -4.61 39.22
N ARG A 469 -19.31 -4.65 40.41
CA ARG A 469 -19.77 -5.42 41.56
C ARG A 469 -21.11 -4.83 42.03
N HIS A 470 -22.20 -5.13 41.33
CA HIS A 470 -23.56 -4.90 41.82
C HIS A 470 -24.30 -6.24 41.92
N GLU A 471 -23.83 -7.09 42.84
CA GLU A 471 -24.68 -8.08 43.50
C GLU A 471 -24.68 -7.73 44.99
N GLY A 472 -25.84 -7.33 45.53
CA GLY A 472 -26.02 -7.18 46.98
C GLY A 472 -26.61 -5.85 47.45
N ALA A 473 -27.78 -5.46 46.95
CA ALA A 473 -28.69 -4.57 47.66
C ALA A 473 -30.13 -4.71 47.13
N SER A 474 -30.71 -5.92 47.14
CA SER A 474 -32.15 -6.09 46.94
C SER A 474 -32.87 -5.98 48.29
N SER A 475 -33.52 -4.84 48.49
CA SER A 475 -34.78 -4.64 49.20
C SER A 475 -35.03 -5.44 50.50
N SER A 476 -34.72 -4.80 51.63
CA SER A 476 -35.61 -4.86 52.80
C SER A 476 -36.43 -3.57 52.82
N VAL A 477 -37.70 -3.64 53.27
CA VAL A 477 -38.74 -2.58 53.31
C VAL A 477 -39.63 -2.64 52.06
N ALA A 478 -40.92 -2.97 52.08
CA ALA A 478 -41.90 -3.05 53.15
C ALA A 478 -43.04 -4.02 52.76
N GLU A 479 -43.57 -4.77 53.72
CA GLU A 479 -44.99 -5.13 53.75
C GLU A 479 -45.39 -5.41 55.21
N GLY A 480 -46.15 -4.49 55.79
CA GLY A 480 -46.71 -4.59 57.13
C GLY A 480 -47.77 -3.52 57.34
N VAL A 481 -48.93 -3.97 57.83
CA VAL A 481 -50.19 -3.27 58.21
C VAL A 481 -51.23 -3.24 57.07
N GLN A 482 -52.11 -4.24 56.90
CA GLN A 482 -53.32 -4.64 57.67
C GLN A 482 -54.42 -3.57 57.80
N GLN A 483 -55.50 -3.66 57.00
CA GLN A 483 -56.85 -4.15 57.38
C GLN A 483 -57.84 -3.94 56.22
#